data_AF-A0A447S524-F1
#
_entry.id   AF-A0A447S524-F1
#
_cell.length_a   1.000
_cell.length_b   1.000
_cell.length_c   1.000
_cell.angle_alpha   90.00
_cell.angle_beta   90.00
_cell.angle_gamma   90.00
#
_symmetry.space_group_name_H-M   'P 1'
#
loop_
_entity.id
_entity.type
_entity.pdbx_description
1 polymer ?
#
loop_
_entity_poly.entity_id
_entity_poly.type
_entity_poly.pdbx_seq_one_letter_code
_entity_poly.pdbx_strand_id
1 'polypeptide(L)'
;MQSVTWTQSVSNLAVPNTAVAANATSAAKVTSQNFTIAEGREVDNASIKLNLSGTSSSTLLNGDLLGTVTLVHHVMVGGVMTDVTVWTGPLSMALDDIAIFGSTADTDTVTLNMVNGGIPLQLAAGDYTLSISHTMHAGTAMSYNLSASVAGTEILTDAHLTVGQSVAGNILDGSDANGTPDTLGSLHSGFTISGENNLGIATNWTFHSDGTVTNDTGNQRI
;
A
#
# COMPACT_ATOMS: atom_id res chain seq x y z
N MET A 1 14.80 3.83 -6.99
CA MET A 1 13.47 3.32 -6.59
C MET A 1 12.78 4.44 -5.84
N GLN A 2 11.75 5.09 -6.40
CA GLN A 2 10.96 6.05 -5.64
C GLN A 2 10.14 5.27 -4.63
N SER A 3 10.35 5.54 -3.35
CA SER A 3 9.55 5.01 -2.25
C SER A 3 8.55 6.09 -1.88
N VAL A 4 7.26 5.79 -1.98
CA VAL A 4 6.17 6.69 -1.63
C VAL A 4 5.39 6.06 -0.48
N THR A 5 5.05 6.87 0.53
CA THR A 5 4.17 6.44 1.61
C THR A 5 2.82 6.07 1.03
N TRP A 6 2.41 4.82 1.23
CA TRP A 6 1.11 4.32 0.83
C TRP A 6 0.19 4.32 2.04
N THR A 7 -1.01 4.86 1.86
CA THR A 7 -2.02 4.90 2.92
C THR A 7 -3.38 4.67 2.30
N GLN A 8 -4.03 3.59 2.72
CA GLN A 8 -5.43 3.37 2.44
C GLN A 8 -6.24 3.68 3.70
N SER A 9 -6.95 4.80 3.65
CA SER A 9 -8.00 5.09 4.61
C SER A 9 -9.10 4.03 4.45
N VAL A 10 -9.40 3.30 5.51
CA VAL A 10 -10.51 2.33 5.54
C VAL A 10 -11.61 2.88 6.45
N SER A 11 -12.33 3.87 5.91
CA SER A 11 -13.31 4.67 6.65
C SER A 11 -14.52 3.89 7.19
N ASN A 12 -14.85 2.72 6.63
CA ASN A 12 -16.00 1.93 7.12
C ASN A 12 -15.62 0.85 8.15
N LEU A 13 -14.37 0.76 8.62
CA LEU A 13 -14.05 0.02 9.86
C LEU A 13 -14.43 0.81 11.13
N ALA A 14 -15.17 1.91 10.95
CA ALA A 14 -15.69 2.70 12.04
C ALA A 14 -16.80 1.93 12.80
N VAL A 15 -16.66 1.77 14.12
CA VAL A 15 -17.81 1.49 14.99
C VAL A 15 -18.25 2.80 15.59
N PRO A 16 -19.33 3.45 15.12
CA PRO A 16 -19.72 4.75 15.64
C PRO A 16 -20.52 4.61 16.94
N ASN A 17 -20.25 5.53 17.86
CA ASN A 17 -21.07 5.92 19.01
C ASN A 17 -21.79 4.76 19.71
N THR A 18 -21.05 3.71 20.04
CA THR A 18 -21.62 2.52 20.67
C THR A 18 -21.68 2.70 22.17
N ALA A 19 -22.88 2.73 22.72
CA ALA A 19 -23.09 2.81 24.16
C ALA A 19 -22.83 1.45 24.84
N VAL A 20 -22.16 1.50 25.99
CA VAL A 20 -21.92 0.39 26.89
C VAL A 20 -22.36 0.81 28.29
N ALA A 21 -23.19 0.00 28.93
CA ALA A 21 -23.65 0.27 30.29
C ALA A 21 -22.50 0.16 31.30
N ALA A 22 -22.64 0.81 32.45
CA ALA A 22 -21.65 0.72 33.52
C ALA A 22 -21.50 -0.73 34.04
N ASN A 23 -20.26 -1.14 34.27
CA ASN A 23 -19.86 -2.48 34.70
C ASN A 23 -20.37 -3.59 33.76
N ALA A 24 -20.42 -3.30 32.46
CA ALA A 24 -20.87 -4.25 31.44
C ALA A 24 -19.82 -4.43 30.34
N THR A 25 -19.92 -5.56 29.65
CA THR A 25 -19.19 -5.82 28.41
C THR A 25 -20.17 -5.78 27.25
N SER A 26 -19.82 -5.06 26.18
CA SER A 26 -20.63 -5.01 24.96
C SER A 26 -20.76 -6.41 24.33
N ALA A 27 -21.82 -6.61 23.54
CA ALA A 27 -21.83 -7.74 22.62
C ALA A 27 -20.59 -7.68 21.69
N ALA A 28 -20.14 -8.85 21.23
CA ALA A 28 -19.07 -8.92 20.24
C ALA A 28 -19.49 -8.17 18.97
N LYS A 29 -18.61 -7.30 18.49
CA LYS A 29 -18.78 -6.56 17.25
C LYS A 29 -17.74 -7.02 16.25
N VAL A 30 -18.16 -7.16 15.00
CA VAL A 30 -17.28 -7.45 13.87
C VAL A 30 -17.51 -6.36 12.83
N THR A 31 -16.46 -5.62 12.49
CA THR A 31 -16.45 -4.70 11.35
C THR A 31 -15.42 -5.14 10.34
N SER A 32 -15.77 -5.03 9.06
CA SER A 32 -14.91 -5.45 7.96
C SER A 32 -14.95 -4.43 6.83
N GLN A 33 -13.84 -4.28 6.13
CA GLN A 33 -13.74 -3.42 4.96
C GLN A 33 -12.82 -4.05 3.93
N ASN A 34 -13.26 -4.00 2.68
CA ASN A 34 -12.47 -4.42 1.56
C ASN A 34 -11.59 -3.26 1.08
N PHE A 35 -10.37 -3.58 0.63
CA PHE A 35 -9.49 -2.67 -0.09
C PHE A 35 -8.68 -3.45 -1.13
N THR A 36 -8.15 -2.74 -2.12
CA THR A 36 -7.40 -3.34 -3.24
C THR A 36 -6.03 -2.71 -3.34
N ILE A 37 -5.00 -3.54 -3.49
CA ILE A 37 -3.68 -3.12 -3.95
C ILE A 37 -3.68 -3.34 -5.47
N ALA A 38 -3.54 -2.26 -6.23
CA ALA A 38 -3.62 -2.33 -7.69
C ALA A 38 -2.48 -3.19 -8.27
N GLU A 39 -2.72 -3.73 -9.48
CA GLU A 39 -1.71 -4.49 -10.22
C GLU A 39 -0.40 -3.70 -10.39
N GLY A 40 0.71 -4.42 -10.44
CA GLY A 40 2.05 -3.84 -10.54
C GLY A 40 2.57 -3.14 -9.28
N ARG A 41 1.92 -3.37 -8.13
CA ARG A 41 2.25 -2.75 -6.84
C ARG A 41 2.33 -3.78 -5.73
N GLU A 42 3.21 -3.52 -4.80
CA GLU A 42 3.33 -4.20 -3.51
C GLU A 42 3.37 -3.15 -2.39
N VAL A 43 2.97 -3.53 -1.18
CA VAL A 43 3.07 -2.69 0.01
C VAL A 43 3.96 -3.38 1.04
N ASP A 44 5.15 -2.84 1.27
CA ASP A 44 6.11 -3.32 2.25
C ASP A 44 5.91 -2.64 3.62
N ASN A 45 6.34 -3.32 4.69
CA ASN A 45 6.20 -2.89 6.08
C ASN A 45 4.76 -2.45 6.42
N ALA A 46 3.79 -3.26 6.02
CA ALA A 46 2.39 -2.96 6.26
C ALA A 46 2.07 -2.88 7.76
N SER A 47 1.21 -1.93 8.12
CA SER A 47 0.75 -1.71 9.48
C SER A 47 -0.70 -1.27 9.50
N ILE A 48 -1.37 -1.54 10.62
CA ILE A 48 -2.74 -1.12 10.85
C ILE A 48 -2.73 -0.15 12.02
N LYS A 49 -3.10 1.10 11.77
CA LYS A 49 -3.30 2.09 12.82
C LYS A 49 -4.76 2.10 13.24
N LEU A 50 -5.02 1.95 14.53
CA LEU A 50 -6.36 2.04 15.12
C LEU A 50 -6.43 3.24 16.07
N ASN A 51 -7.55 3.95 16.03
CA ASN A 51 -7.84 5.05 16.95
C ASN A 51 -9.17 4.77 17.64
N LEU A 52 -9.13 4.68 18.97
CA LEU A 52 -10.27 4.56 19.85
C LEU A 52 -10.55 5.93 20.46
N SER A 53 -11.80 6.32 20.51
CA SER A 53 -12.25 7.46 21.30
C SER A 53 -13.47 7.07 22.10
N GLY A 54 -13.65 7.66 23.27
CA GLY A 54 -14.85 7.47 24.05
C GLY A 54 -15.30 8.72 24.75
N THR A 55 -16.56 8.72 25.13
CA THR A 55 -17.18 9.75 25.95
C THR A 55 -18.04 9.13 27.03
N SER A 56 -18.13 9.78 28.19
CA SER A 56 -18.99 9.33 29.29
C SER A 56 -19.72 10.53 29.90
N SER A 57 -20.87 10.31 30.55
CA SER A 57 -21.51 11.35 31.35
C SER A 57 -20.90 11.50 32.75
N SER A 58 -19.84 10.75 33.05
CA SER A 58 -19.10 10.72 34.31
C SER A 58 -17.78 11.47 34.16
N THR A 59 -17.18 11.88 35.27
CA THR A 59 -15.80 12.41 35.28
C THR A 59 -14.73 11.32 35.19
N LEU A 60 -15.16 10.05 35.11
CA LEU A 60 -14.30 8.88 34.98
C LEU A 60 -14.66 8.14 33.70
N LEU A 61 -13.69 8.04 32.77
CA LEU A 61 -13.68 6.99 31.75
C LEU A 61 -12.85 5.83 32.27
N ASN A 62 -13.41 4.63 32.14
CA ASN A 62 -12.69 3.40 32.41
C ASN A 62 -13.28 2.34 31.49
N GLY A 63 -12.57 2.02 30.42
CA GLY A 63 -13.00 0.96 29.54
C GLY A 63 -11.87 0.33 28.75
N ASP A 64 -11.99 -0.98 28.57
CA ASP A 64 -11.00 -1.82 27.91
C ASP A 64 -11.61 -2.40 26.63
N LEU A 65 -10.97 -2.15 25.49
CA LEU A 65 -11.33 -2.73 24.22
C LEU A 65 -10.36 -3.87 23.89
N LEU A 66 -10.89 -5.08 23.83
CA LEU A 66 -10.13 -6.30 23.54
C LEU A 66 -10.69 -7.00 22.30
N GLY A 67 -9.81 -7.56 21.48
CA GLY A 67 -10.24 -8.20 20.25
C GLY A 67 -9.14 -8.85 19.43
N THR A 68 -9.45 -9.07 18.17
CA THR A 68 -8.55 -9.63 17.16
C THR A 68 -8.75 -8.90 15.85
N VAL A 69 -7.64 -8.60 15.19
CA VAL A 69 -7.61 -8.03 13.85
C VAL A 69 -7.14 -9.11 12.90
N THR A 70 -7.83 -9.27 11.77
CA THR A 70 -7.54 -10.29 10.76
C THR A 70 -7.50 -9.65 9.38
N LEU A 71 -6.46 -9.97 8.60
CA LEU A 71 -6.36 -9.60 7.21
C LEU A 71 -6.46 -10.85 6.33
N VAL A 72 -7.39 -10.82 5.38
CA VAL A 72 -7.62 -11.88 4.39
C VAL A 72 -7.27 -11.35 3.01
N HIS A 73 -6.49 -12.11 2.25
CA HIS A 73 -6.24 -11.90 0.83
C HIS A 73 -7.16 -12.81 0.03
N HIS A 74 -7.85 -12.25 -0.96
CA HIS A 74 -8.73 -12.97 -1.86
C HIS A 74 -7.96 -13.31 -3.14
N VAL A 75 -7.60 -14.58 -3.30
CA VAL A 75 -6.76 -15.04 -4.42
C VAL A 75 -7.50 -16.00 -5.34
N MET A 76 -7.27 -15.90 -6.64
CA MET A 76 -7.76 -16.86 -7.62
C MET A 76 -6.82 -18.06 -7.69
N VAL A 77 -7.28 -19.23 -7.24
CA VAL A 77 -6.54 -20.50 -7.32
C VAL A 77 -7.30 -21.44 -8.24
N GLY A 78 -6.73 -21.74 -9.42
CA GLY A 78 -7.36 -22.65 -10.38
C GLY A 78 -8.74 -22.18 -10.88
N GLY A 79 -8.98 -20.87 -10.94
CA GLY A 79 -10.26 -20.29 -11.34
C GLY A 79 -11.29 -20.14 -10.22
N VAL A 80 -10.93 -20.44 -8.96
CA VAL A 80 -11.80 -20.31 -7.79
C VAL A 80 -11.24 -19.25 -6.84
N MET A 81 -12.09 -18.32 -6.41
CA MET A 81 -11.76 -17.36 -5.35
C MET A 81 -11.55 -18.10 -4.03
N THR A 82 -10.36 -17.95 -3.44
CA THR A 82 -9.96 -18.57 -2.18
C THR A 82 -9.52 -17.49 -1.21
N ASP A 83 -10.04 -17.57 0.02
CA ASP A 83 -9.70 -16.64 1.10
C ASP A 83 -8.49 -17.17 1.87
N VAL A 84 -7.42 -16.38 1.90
CA VAL A 84 -6.18 -16.71 2.63
C VAL A 84 -5.98 -15.72 3.75
N THR A 85 -6.01 -16.18 5.00
CA THR A 85 -5.61 -15.35 6.14
C THR A 85 -4.11 -15.10 6.09
N VAL A 86 -3.73 -13.89 5.73
CA VAL A 86 -2.32 -13.49 5.59
C VAL A 86 -1.76 -12.90 6.87
N TRP A 87 -2.62 -12.43 7.77
CA TRP A 87 -2.21 -11.91 9.07
C TRP A 87 -3.33 -11.95 10.10
N THR A 88 -2.97 -12.21 11.35
CA THR A 88 -3.85 -12.03 12.50
C THR A 88 -3.05 -11.48 13.68
N GLY A 89 -3.66 -10.61 14.46
CA GLY A 89 -3.03 -10.01 15.64
C GLY A 89 -4.03 -9.66 16.73
N PRO A 90 -3.60 -9.66 18.00
CA PRO A 90 -4.45 -9.23 19.10
C PRO A 90 -4.69 -7.71 19.04
N LEU A 91 -5.87 -7.30 19.51
CA LEU A 91 -6.22 -5.90 19.74
C LEU A 91 -6.41 -5.68 21.24
N SER A 92 -5.74 -4.66 21.77
CA SER A 92 -5.92 -4.18 23.14
C SER A 92 -5.76 -2.67 23.15
N MET A 93 -6.76 -1.96 23.64
CA MET A 93 -6.78 -0.51 23.78
C MET A 93 -7.54 -0.16 25.07
N ALA A 94 -7.23 0.95 25.70
CA ALA A 94 -7.89 1.36 26.94
C ALA A 94 -8.26 2.84 26.92
N LEU A 95 -9.35 3.18 27.60
CA LEU A 95 -9.76 4.55 27.89
C LEU A 95 -9.82 4.68 29.41
N ASP A 96 -8.81 5.32 30.00
CA ASP A 96 -8.56 5.33 31.44
C ASP A 96 -8.45 6.75 32.04
N ASP A 97 -8.89 7.78 31.31
CA ASP A 97 -8.83 9.15 31.81
C ASP A 97 -9.72 9.39 33.04
N ILE A 98 -9.10 10.03 34.05
CA ILE A 98 -9.75 10.49 35.28
C ILE A 98 -9.73 12.00 35.26
N ALA A 99 -10.85 12.59 34.89
CA ALA A 99 -10.94 14.03 34.84
C ALA A 99 -11.24 14.64 36.20
N ILE A 100 -10.19 15.13 36.86
CA ILE A 100 -10.32 15.95 38.08
C ILE A 100 -11.04 17.29 37.76
N PHE A 101 -11.06 17.72 36.49
CA PHE A 101 -11.65 19.00 36.04
C PHE A 101 -12.73 18.87 34.94
N GLY A 102 -13.34 17.70 34.77
CA GLY A 102 -14.56 17.56 33.94
C GLY A 102 -14.37 17.22 32.45
N SER A 103 -13.19 16.77 32.02
CA SER A 103 -13.09 15.99 30.78
C SER A 103 -14.01 14.77 30.85
N THR A 104 -14.82 14.60 29.82
CA THR A 104 -15.75 13.49 29.67
C THR A 104 -15.35 12.62 28.48
N ALA A 105 -14.14 12.81 27.93
CA ALA A 105 -13.69 12.19 26.70
C ALA A 105 -12.23 11.76 26.80
N ASP A 106 -11.91 10.65 26.16
CA ASP A 106 -10.54 10.09 26.10
C ASP A 106 -10.29 9.44 24.74
N THR A 107 -9.02 9.25 24.38
CA THR A 107 -8.59 8.62 23.15
C THR A 107 -7.37 7.75 23.35
N ASP A 108 -7.34 6.60 22.66
CA ASP A 108 -6.16 5.72 22.58
C ASP A 108 -5.84 5.42 21.11
N THR A 109 -4.57 5.20 20.81
CA THR A 109 -4.07 4.92 19.47
C THR A 109 -3.03 3.81 19.52
N VAL A 110 -3.26 2.76 18.72
CA VAL A 110 -2.33 1.64 18.59
C VAL A 110 -1.94 1.43 17.13
N THR A 111 -0.69 1.07 16.89
CA THR A 111 -0.20 0.62 15.58
C THR A 111 0.16 -0.85 15.68
N LEU A 112 -0.53 -1.68 14.91
CA LEU A 112 -0.24 -3.09 14.78
C LEU A 112 0.68 -3.28 13.57
N ASN A 113 1.96 -3.56 13.86
CA ASN A 113 2.92 -3.91 12.82
C ASN A 113 2.59 -5.31 12.32
N MET A 114 2.35 -5.43 11.01
CA MET A 114 2.02 -6.72 10.42
C MET A 114 3.31 -7.50 10.22
N VAL A 115 3.60 -8.43 11.13
CA VAL A 115 4.78 -9.29 11.07
C VAL A 115 4.38 -10.76 11.15
N ASN A 116 5.14 -11.64 10.49
CA ASN A 116 5.03 -13.09 10.63
C ASN A 116 6.36 -13.65 11.13
N GLY A 117 6.41 -14.12 12.37
CA GLY A 117 7.66 -14.59 12.99
C GLY A 117 8.75 -13.51 13.10
N GLY A 118 8.37 -12.23 13.19
CA GLY A 118 9.28 -11.09 13.24
C GLY A 118 9.69 -10.51 11.88
N ILE A 119 9.27 -11.15 10.78
CA ILE A 119 9.50 -10.65 9.41
C ILE A 119 8.33 -9.73 9.04
N PRO A 120 8.57 -8.48 8.61
CA PRO A 120 7.52 -7.61 8.11
C PRO A 120 6.73 -8.25 6.97
N LEU A 121 5.42 -8.13 7.02
CA LEU A 121 4.53 -8.62 6.00
C LEU A 121 4.55 -7.66 4.81
N GLN A 122 4.81 -8.23 3.64
CA GLN A 122 4.62 -7.59 2.36
C GLN A 122 3.24 -7.98 1.80
N LEU A 123 2.45 -7.01 1.39
CA LEU A 123 1.16 -7.23 0.76
C LEU A 123 1.32 -7.13 -0.77
N ALA A 124 0.95 -8.20 -1.47
CA ALA A 124 0.96 -8.24 -2.93
C ALA A 124 -0.26 -7.51 -3.54
N ALA A 125 -0.20 -7.22 -4.83
CA ALA A 125 -1.37 -6.81 -5.60
C ALA A 125 -2.53 -7.80 -5.42
N GLY A 126 -3.75 -7.28 -5.27
CA GLY A 126 -4.95 -8.08 -5.06
C GLY A 126 -5.97 -7.43 -4.13
N ASP A 127 -7.07 -8.14 -3.92
CA ASP A 127 -8.19 -7.71 -3.09
C ASP A 127 -8.05 -8.28 -1.67
N TYR A 128 -8.27 -7.43 -0.68
CA TYR A 128 -8.15 -7.79 0.74
C TYR A 128 -9.41 -7.42 1.52
N THR A 129 -9.69 -8.20 2.57
CA THR A 129 -10.64 -7.82 3.63
C THR A 129 -9.90 -7.69 4.95
N LEU A 130 -9.93 -6.49 5.53
CA LEU A 130 -9.53 -6.25 6.91
C LEU A 130 -10.75 -6.37 7.82
N SER A 131 -10.66 -7.20 8.86
CA SER A 131 -11.72 -7.39 9.85
C SER A 131 -11.22 -7.15 11.26
N ILE A 132 -12.01 -6.46 12.07
CA ILE A 132 -11.80 -6.29 13.51
C ILE A 132 -12.97 -6.93 14.23
N SER A 133 -12.67 -7.88 15.12
CA SER A 133 -13.63 -8.45 16.05
C SER A 133 -13.26 -8.03 17.46
N HIS A 134 -14.16 -7.39 18.20
CA HIS A 134 -13.86 -6.90 19.54
C HIS A 134 -15.06 -6.87 20.48
N THR A 135 -14.76 -6.69 21.76
CA THR A 135 -15.70 -6.33 22.82
C THR A 135 -15.16 -5.13 23.59
N MET A 136 -16.05 -4.31 24.14
CA MET A 136 -15.69 -3.19 25.03
C MET A 136 -16.22 -3.49 26.43
N HIS A 137 -15.33 -3.58 27.42
CA HIS A 137 -15.70 -3.54 28.83
C HIS A 137 -15.74 -2.08 29.29
N ALA A 138 -16.74 -1.70 30.06
CA ALA A 138 -16.86 -0.34 30.58
C ALA A 138 -17.15 -0.37 32.08
N GLY A 139 -16.24 0.17 32.90
CA GLY A 139 -16.46 0.37 34.33
C GLY A 139 -17.50 1.47 34.61
N THR A 140 -17.53 2.51 33.78
CA THR A 140 -18.57 3.55 33.77
C THR A 140 -19.38 3.51 32.48
N ALA A 141 -20.62 4.01 32.50
CA ALA A 141 -21.42 4.05 31.28
C ALA A 141 -20.81 5.02 30.28
N MET A 142 -20.56 4.55 29.05
CA MET A 142 -19.83 5.32 28.04
C MET A 142 -20.31 5.01 26.62
N SER A 143 -19.98 5.90 25.69
CA SER A 143 -20.02 5.66 24.26
C SER A 143 -18.60 5.59 23.71
N TYR A 144 -18.34 4.76 22.71
CA TYR A 144 -17.04 4.73 22.03
C TYR A 144 -17.14 4.74 20.51
N ASN A 145 -16.07 5.19 19.87
CA ASN A 145 -15.80 5.07 18.46
C ASN A 145 -14.47 4.36 18.24
N LEU A 146 -14.42 3.40 17.32
CA LEU A 146 -13.18 2.78 16.86
C LEU A 146 -13.02 3.08 15.37
N SER A 147 -11.83 3.42 14.90
CA SER A 147 -11.50 3.60 13.48
C SER A 147 -10.17 2.92 13.16
N ALA A 148 -9.96 2.54 11.90
CA ALA A 148 -8.72 1.92 11.45
C ALA A 148 -8.24 2.50 10.10
N SER A 149 -6.95 2.38 9.84
CA SER A 149 -6.32 2.65 8.54
C SER A 149 -5.19 1.67 8.28
N VAL A 150 -4.97 1.28 7.02
CA VAL A 150 -3.82 0.46 6.62
C VAL A 150 -2.79 1.35 5.94
N ALA A 151 -1.53 1.20 6.30
CA ALA A 151 -0.43 1.98 5.75
C ALA A 151 0.81 1.11 5.53
N GLY A 152 1.68 1.54 4.63
CA GLY A 152 2.96 0.90 4.37
C GLY A 152 3.76 1.69 3.34
N THR A 153 4.78 1.06 2.77
CA THR A 153 5.59 1.63 1.69
C THR A 153 5.22 0.97 0.38
N GLU A 154 4.68 1.74 -0.57
CA GLU A 154 4.39 1.17 -1.89
C GLU A 154 5.67 0.98 -2.70
N ILE A 155 5.75 -0.18 -3.33
CA ILE A 155 6.78 -0.58 -4.27
C ILE A 155 6.10 -0.86 -5.60
N LEU A 156 6.56 -0.19 -6.66
CA LEU A 156 6.13 -0.48 -8.03
C LEU A 156 6.92 -1.70 -8.53
N THR A 157 6.25 -2.84 -8.71
CA THR A 157 6.88 -4.08 -9.17
C THR A 157 7.06 -4.11 -10.69
N ASP A 158 6.17 -3.45 -11.41
CA ASP A 158 6.21 -3.41 -12.88
C ASP A 158 7.14 -2.30 -13.39
N ALA A 159 7.55 -1.42 -12.48
CA ALA A 159 8.56 -0.43 -12.77
C ALA A 159 9.93 -1.11 -12.89
N HIS A 160 10.25 -1.60 -14.10
CA HIS A 160 11.62 -1.76 -14.57
C HIS A 160 12.27 -0.38 -14.70
N LEU A 161 12.45 0.33 -13.56
CA LEU A 161 13.20 1.57 -13.48
C LEU A 161 14.69 1.22 -13.55
N THR A 162 15.19 0.92 -14.74
CA THR A 162 16.62 1.06 -15.02
C THR A 162 16.91 2.55 -15.02
N VAL A 163 17.40 3.08 -13.90
CA VAL A 163 17.65 4.52 -13.66
C VAL A 163 18.89 5.05 -14.39
N GLY A 164 19.14 4.54 -15.60
CA GLY A 164 20.33 4.81 -16.39
C GLY A 164 20.89 3.52 -16.96
N GLN A 165 20.57 3.25 -18.22
CA GLN A 165 21.38 2.36 -19.04
C GLN A 165 22.17 3.23 -20.01
N SER A 166 23.48 3.01 -20.05
CA SER A 166 24.33 3.55 -21.10
C SER A 166 24.58 2.43 -22.10
N VAL A 167 24.08 2.63 -23.33
CA VAL A 167 24.52 1.84 -24.47
C VAL A 167 25.61 2.66 -25.15
N ALA A 168 26.85 2.18 -25.07
CA ALA A 168 27.98 2.81 -25.74
C ALA A 168 28.45 1.89 -26.88
N GLY A 169 28.51 2.45 -28.07
CA GLY A 169 28.98 1.77 -29.28
C GLY A 169 29.10 2.80 -30.41
N ASN A 170 30.03 2.57 -31.34
CA ASN A 170 30.09 3.40 -32.54
C ASN A 170 29.00 2.90 -33.50
N ILE A 171 28.06 3.78 -33.85
CA ILE A 171 27.34 3.61 -35.11
C ILE A 171 28.31 4.09 -36.17
N LEU A 172 28.96 3.16 -36.86
CA LEU A 172 29.78 3.52 -38.02
C LEU A 172 28.82 4.17 -39.02
N ASP A 173 29.16 5.34 -39.57
CA ASP A 173 28.40 5.99 -40.66
C ASP A 173 28.44 5.16 -41.97
N GLY A 174 29.07 3.99 -41.89
CA GLY A 174 29.31 3.07 -42.96
C GLY A 174 30.56 3.38 -43.75
N SER A 175 31.47 4.25 -43.30
CA SER A 175 32.75 4.53 -43.95
C SER A 175 33.90 3.70 -43.39
N ASP A 176 34.86 3.37 -44.26
CA ASP A 176 36.12 2.74 -43.88
C ASP A 176 37.06 3.70 -43.13
N ALA A 177 38.23 3.20 -42.70
CA ALA A 177 39.23 3.98 -41.97
C ALA A 177 39.77 5.21 -42.74
N ASN A 178 39.45 5.35 -44.02
CA ASN A 178 39.86 6.44 -44.89
C ASN A 178 38.68 7.38 -45.24
N GLY A 179 37.49 7.18 -44.65
CA GLY A 179 36.30 7.98 -44.92
C GLY A 179 35.60 7.64 -46.25
N THR A 180 35.91 6.47 -46.83
CA THR A 180 35.23 5.98 -48.05
C THR A 180 34.02 5.14 -47.64
N PRO A 181 32.82 5.38 -48.18
CA PRO A 181 31.65 4.56 -47.88
C PRO A 181 31.92 3.07 -48.16
N ASP A 182 31.97 2.27 -47.10
CA ASP A 182 32.03 0.81 -47.13
C ASP A 182 30.66 0.25 -47.50
N THR A 183 30.65 -0.57 -48.56
CA THR A 183 29.47 -1.32 -49.02
C THR A 183 28.80 -2.16 -47.93
N LEU A 184 29.53 -2.57 -46.88
CA LEU A 184 28.98 -3.32 -45.74
C LEU A 184 28.39 -2.44 -44.64
N GLY A 185 28.78 -1.16 -44.56
CA GLY A 185 28.19 -0.18 -43.65
C GLY A 185 26.70 0.08 -43.88
N SER A 186 26.23 -0.23 -45.08
CA SER A 186 24.82 -0.10 -45.49
C SER A 186 23.87 -1.14 -44.88
N LEU A 187 24.38 -2.21 -44.23
CA LEU A 187 23.52 -3.25 -43.65
C LEU A 187 22.82 -2.81 -42.35
N HIS A 188 23.31 -1.76 -41.69
CA HIS A 188 22.76 -1.32 -40.40
C HIS A 188 22.54 0.19 -40.40
N SER A 189 21.33 0.63 -40.78
CA SER A 189 20.94 2.05 -40.77
C SER A 189 20.69 2.62 -39.37
N GLY A 190 20.74 1.78 -38.35
CA GLY A 190 20.48 2.14 -36.96
C GLY A 190 20.25 0.92 -36.07
N PHE A 191 19.93 1.17 -34.81
CA PHE A 191 19.42 0.16 -33.88
C PHE A 191 18.20 0.68 -33.15
N THR A 192 17.31 -0.23 -32.76
CA THR A 192 16.09 0.08 -32.02
C THR A 192 16.20 -0.43 -30.59
N ILE A 193 15.87 0.44 -29.63
CA ILE A 193 15.65 0.08 -28.23
C ILE A 193 14.15 0.18 -27.97
N SER A 194 13.58 -0.86 -27.35
CA SER A 194 12.19 -0.86 -26.89
C SER A 194 12.16 -0.72 -25.36
N GLY A 195 11.20 0.05 -24.84
CA GLY A 195 10.98 0.23 -23.40
C GLY A 195 9.65 0.93 -23.12
N GLU A 196 9.45 1.44 -21.91
CA GLU A 196 8.28 2.25 -21.57
C GLU A 196 8.68 3.73 -21.40
N ASN A 197 7.82 4.64 -21.86
CA ASN A 197 8.03 6.06 -21.64
C ASN A 197 7.59 6.51 -20.23
N ASN A 198 7.73 7.80 -19.92
CA ASN A 198 7.36 8.37 -18.61
C ASN A 198 5.85 8.33 -18.28
N LEU A 199 5.02 7.87 -19.22
CA LEU A 199 3.58 7.64 -19.05
C LEU A 199 3.24 6.15 -18.94
N GLY A 200 4.23 5.24 -18.90
CA GLY A 200 4.03 3.79 -18.87
C GLY A 200 3.58 3.21 -20.21
N ILE A 201 3.80 3.91 -21.32
CA ILE A 201 3.41 3.44 -22.66
C ILE A 201 4.62 2.79 -23.32
N ALA A 202 4.45 1.56 -23.80
CA ALA A 202 5.44 0.86 -24.61
C ALA A 202 5.84 1.73 -25.81
N THR A 203 7.13 2.06 -25.88
CA THR A 203 7.72 2.98 -26.85
C THR A 203 9.00 2.37 -27.44
N ASN A 204 9.22 2.56 -28.74
CA ASN A 204 10.47 2.27 -29.42
C ASN A 204 11.23 3.56 -29.69
N TRP A 205 12.55 3.52 -29.51
CA TRP A 205 13.48 4.56 -29.95
C TRP A 205 14.46 3.97 -30.95
N THR A 206 14.50 4.54 -32.15
CA THR A 206 15.47 4.14 -33.18
C THR A 206 16.54 5.22 -33.30
N PHE A 207 17.79 4.80 -33.11
CA PHE A 207 18.98 5.61 -33.30
C PHE A 207 19.54 5.33 -34.68
N HIS A 208 19.52 6.35 -35.54
CA HIS A 208 19.97 6.24 -36.92
C HIS A 208 21.46 6.53 -37.03
N SER A 209 22.10 5.97 -38.06
CA SER A 209 23.52 6.22 -38.36
C SER A 209 23.83 7.66 -38.74
N ASP A 210 22.82 8.44 -39.15
CA ASP A 210 22.93 9.88 -39.42
C ASP A 210 22.85 10.77 -38.15
N GLY A 211 22.78 10.15 -36.97
CA GLY A 211 22.69 10.83 -35.68
C GLY A 211 21.29 11.31 -35.30
N THR A 212 20.27 11.04 -36.12
CA THR A 212 18.89 11.33 -35.76
C THR A 212 18.32 10.26 -34.82
N VAL A 213 17.37 10.68 -33.98
CA VAL A 213 16.60 9.77 -33.12
C VAL A 213 15.13 9.88 -33.48
N THR A 214 14.46 8.74 -33.58
CA THR A 214 13.02 8.66 -33.83
C THR A 214 12.35 7.85 -32.74
N ASN A 215 11.10 8.18 -32.42
CA ASN A 215 10.24 7.33 -31.62
C ASN A 215 8.93 7.01 -32.37
N ASP A 216 8.02 6.27 -31.75
CA ASP A 216 6.72 5.92 -32.35
C ASP A 216 5.84 7.13 -32.71
N THR A 217 6.21 8.35 -32.30
CA THR A 217 5.51 9.60 -32.61
C THR A 217 6.22 10.49 -33.64
N GLY A 218 7.42 10.12 -34.10
CA GLY A 218 8.19 10.85 -35.14
C GLY A 218 9.61 11.28 -34.73
N ASN A 219 10.26 12.09 -35.57
CA ASN A 219 11.65 12.56 -35.39
C ASN A 219 11.79 13.45 -34.15
N GLN A 220 12.77 13.15 -33.30
CA GLN A 220 13.31 14.08 -32.30
C GLN A 220 14.74 14.45 -32.70
N ARG A 221 15.00 15.73 -32.95
CA ARG A 221 16.37 16.23 -33.10
C ARG A 221 16.92 16.52 -31.70
N ILE A 222 18.11 16.02 -31.41
CA ILE A 222 18.89 16.40 -30.23
C ILE A 222 19.39 17.83 -30.41
#